data_AF-A0A7V5KAM5-F1
#
_entry.id   AF-A0A7V5KAM5-F1
#
_cell.length_a   1.000
_cell.length_b   1.000
_cell.length_c   1.000
_cell.angle_alpha   90.00
_cell.angle_beta   90.00
_cell.angle_gamma   90.00
#
_symmetry.space_group_name_H-M   'P 1'
#
loop_
_entity.id
_entity.type
_entity.pdbx_description
1 polymer ?
#
loop_
_entity_poly.entity_id
_entity_poly.type
_entity_poly.pdbx_seq_one_letter_code
_entity_poly.pdbx_strand_id
1 'polypeptide(L)' 'QLWKTTMDPETRTLLSVSMEDAAEADHLFSVLMGDVVEPRREFIQQNARYVRNLDV' A
#
# COMPACT_ATOMS: atom_id res chain seq x y z
N GLN A 1 26.51 3.52 -5.98
CA GLN A 1 25.74 2.39 -5.41
C GLN A 1 24.31 2.35 -5.95
N LEU A 2 23.53 3.44 -5.89
CA LEU A 2 22.13 3.48 -6.38
C LEU A 2 21.94 3.01 -7.82
N TRP A 3 22.85 3.39 -8.73
CA TRP A 3 22.73 3.02 -10.14
C TRP A 3 22.50 1.51 -10.34
N LYS A 4 23.32 0.67 -9.71
CA LYS A 4 23.30 -0.79 -9.89
C LYS A 4 22.07 -1.48 -9.29
N THR A 5 21.38 -0.84 -8.35
CA THR A 5 20.30 -1.46 -7.56
C THR A 5 18.92 -0.93 -7.91
N THR A 6 18.79 0.35 -8.23
CA THR A 6 17.47 0.99 -8.40
C THR A 6 17.31 1.80 -9.68
N MET A 7 18.38 2.13 -10.40
CA MET A 7 18.28 3.03 -11.56
C MET A 7 18.56 2.36 -12.90
N ASP A 8 19.40 1.32 -12.92
CA ASP A 8 19.75 0.57 -14.13
C ASP A 8 18.51 -0.14 -14.71
N PRO A 9 18.05 0.20 -15.93
CA PRO A 9 16.89 -0.43 -16.55
C PRO A 9 16.99 -1.94 -16.71
N GLU A 10 18.20 -2.50 -16.81
CA GLU A 10 18.41 -3.93 -16.99
C GLU A 10 18.30 -4.73 -15.68
N THR A 11 18.54 -4.08 -14.52
CA THR A 11 18.55 -4.76 -13.21
C THR A 11 17.53 -4.22 -12.21
N ARG A 12 16.89 -3.08 -12.49
CA ARG A 12 15.91 -2.48 -11.59
C ARG A 12 14.61 -3.28 -11.57
N THR A 13 14.04 -3.43 -10.38
CA THR A 13 12.70 -3.96 -10.19
C THR A 13 11.72 -2.79 -10.02
N LEU A 14 10.79 -2.64 -10.96
CA LEU A 14 9.70 -1.67 -10.87
C LEU A 14 8.37 -2.41 -10.70
N LEU A 15 7.53 -1.92 -9.81
CA LEU A 15 6.15 -2.35 -9.66
C LEU A 15 5.24 -1.25 -10.24
N SER A 16 4.45 -1.61 -11.25
CA SER A 16 3.43 -0.71 -11.80
C SER A 16 2.18 -0.80 -10.96
N VAL A 17 1.70 0.34 -10.46
CA VAL A 17 0.46 0.39 -9.67
C VAL A 17 -0.74 0.37 -10.62
N SER A 18 -1.67 -0.56 -10.41
CA SER A 18 -2.98 -0.62 -11.07
C SER A 18 -4.06 -0.02 -10.16
N MET A 19 -5.12 0.52 -10.77
CA MET A 19 -6.32 0.96 -10.06
C MET A 19 -7.48 0.07 -10.53
N GLU A 20 -7.89 -0.87 -9.68
CA GLU A 20 -8.91 -1.86 -10.01
C GLU A 20 -10.31 -1.37 -9.62
N ASP A 21 -10.47 -0.84 -8.41
CA ASP A 21 -11.69 -0.21 -7.93
C ASP A 21 -11.37 1.19 -7.37
N ALA A 22 -11.88 2.22 -8.06
CA ALA A 22 -11.66 3.61 -7.68
C ALA A 22 -12.45 4.02 -6.43
N ALA A 23 -13.64 3.45 -6.21
CA ALA A 23 -14.49 3.80 -5.08
C ALA A 23 -13.95 3.19 -3.78
N GLU A 24 -13.50 1.93 -3.85
CA GLU A 24 -12.85 1.27 -2.72
C GLU A 24 -11.52 1.95 -2.36
N ALA A 25 -10.71 2.30 -3.36
CA ALA A 25 -9.46 3.03 -3.15
C ALA A 25 -9.68 4.37 -2.45
N ASP A 26 -10.66 5.17 -2.88
CA ASP A 26 -10.97 6.48 -2.28
C ASP A 26 -11.42 6.36 -0.81
N HIS A 27 -12.25 5.36 -0.52
CA HIS A 27 -12.64 5.04 0.86
C HIS A 27 -11.42 4.68 1.71
N LEU A 28 -10.53 3.82 1.19
CA LEU A 28 -9.32 3.40 1.90
C LEU A 28 -8.36 4.56 2.14
N PHE A 29 -8.19 5.46 1.16
CA PHE A 29 -7.42 6.69 1.33
C PHE A 29 -7.99 7.56 2.44
N SER A 30 -9.31 7.73 2.49
CA SER A 30 -9.99 8.51 3.53
C SER A 30 -9.77 7.93 4.93
N VAL A 31 -9.87 6.60 5.08
CA VAL A 31 -9.65 5.92 6.36
C VAL A 31 -8.19 5.99 6.82
N LEU A 32 -7.24 5.77 5.90
CA LEU A 32 -5.82 5.70 6.25
C LEU A 32 -5.14 7.06 6.35
N MET A 33 -5.54 8.02 5.52
CA MET A 33 -4.87 9.31 5.36
C MET A 33 -5.70 10.51 5.81
N GLY A 34 -6.98 10.30 6.17
CA GLY A 34 -7.85 11.36 6.70
C GLY A 34 -7.46 11.83 8.10
N ASP A 35 -8.05 12.95 8.52
CA ASP A 35 -7.69 13.64 9.77
C ASP A 35 -8.16 12.93 11.04
N VAL A 36 -9.17 12.05 10.93
CA VAL A 36 -9.76 11.36 12.07
C VAL A 36 -8.90 10.14 12.42
N VAL A 37 -8.40 10.10 13.65
CA VAL A 37 -7.49 9.04 14.12
C VAL A 37 -8.21 7.73 14.42
N GLU A 38 -9.47 7.77 14.86
CA GLU A 38 -10.21 6.57 15.29
C GLU A 38 -10.38 5.53 14.16
N PRO A 39 -10.89 5.88 12.96
CA PRO A 39 -11.05 4.92 11.87
C PRO A 39 -9.73 4.26 11.46
N ARG A 40 -8.64 5.04 11.46
CA ARG A 40 -7.29 4.54 11.17
C ARG A 40 -6.84 3.51 12.21
N ARG A 41 -7.09 3.79 13.50
CA ARG A 41 -6.69 2.89 14.59
C ARG A 41 -7.45 1.57 14.51
N GLU A 42 -8.76 1.61 14.31
CA GLU A 42 -9.59 0.42 14.15
C GLU A 42 -9.13 -0.41 12.95
N PHE A 43 -8.90 0.23 11.81
CA PHE A 43 -8.39 -0.43 10.60
C PHE A 43 -7.07 -1.17 10.85
N ILE A 44 -6.10 -0.53 11.53
CA ILE A 44 -4.81 -1.15 11.85
C ILE A 44 -5.01 -2.33 12.80
N GLN A 45 -5.82 -2.19 13.85
CA GLN A 45 -6.03 -3.29 14.81
C GLN A 45 -6.68 -4.51 14.16
N GLN A 46 -7.63 -4.29 13.25
CA GLN A 46 -8.33 -5.36 12.53
C GLN A 46 -7.41 -6.05 11.53
N ASN A 47 -6.58 -5.31 10.79
CA ASN A 47 -5.84 -5.85 9.65
C ASN A 47 -4.37 -6.22 9.94
N ALA A 48 -3.74 -5.66 10.97
CA ALA A 48 -2.30 -5.81 11.22
C ALA A 48 -1.82 -7.26 11.39
N ARG A 49 -2.69 -8.16 11.87
CA ARG A 49 -2.35 -9.59 12.05
C ARG A 49 -2.40 -10.39 10.75
N TYR A 50 -3.12 -9.90 9.75
CA TYR A 50 -3.42 -10.64 8.52
C TYR A 50 -2.50 -10.25 7.35
N VAL A 51 -1.68 -9.19 7.51
CA VAL A 51 -0.78 -8.68 6.46
C VAL A 51 0.18 -9.73 5.91
N ARG A 52 0.59 -10.72 6.72
CA ARG A 52 1.50 -11.79 6.27
C ARG A 52 0.88 -12.74 5.25
N ASN A 53 -0.45 -12.78 5.16
CA ASN A 53 -1.18 -13.75 4.34
C ASN A 53 -1.90 -13.09 3.16
N LEU A 54 -1.51 -11.86 2.77
CA LEU A 54 -2.15 -11.15 1.66
C LEU A 54 -1.82 -11.76 0.29
N ASP A 55 -0.65 -12.42 0.17
CA ASP A 55 -0.13 -12.96 -1.09
C ASP A 55 -0.13 -14.52 -1.12
N VAL A 56 -0.93 -15.18 -0.28
CA VAL A 56 -1.04 -16.66 -0.21
C VAL A 56 -2.08 -17.20 -1.18
#